data_AF-A0A848F383-F1
#
_entry.id   AF-A0A848F383-F1
#
_cell.length_a   1.000
_cell.length_b   1.000
_cell.length_c   1.000
_cell.angle_alpha   90.00
_cell.angle_beta   90.00
_cell.angle_gamma   90.00
#
_symmetry.space_group_name_H-M   'P 1'
#
loop_
_entity.id
_entity.type
_entity.pdbx_description
1 polymer ?
#
loop_
_entity_poly.entity_id
_entity_poly.type
_entity_poly.pdbx_seq_one_letter_code
_entity_poly.pdbx_strand_id
1 'polypeptide(L)'
;WNQRVAAGVDSPVGLELSRRSELQAQCFSGMFLGSRRGGTITQHELDLAWNDQYRGDGQRSKRDHGSNEHSAAWWRHGSLKNRLWECNTWLSDSSEVS
;
A
#
# COMPACT_ATOMS: atom_id res chain seq x y z
N TRP A 1 4.79 -7.86 12.91
CA TRP A 1 3.49 -8.18 13.57
C TRP A 1 3.54 -8.18 15.09
N ASN A 2 4.46 -8.94 15.73
CA ASN A 2 4.56 -8.98 17.20
C ASN A 2 4.70 -7.60 17.86
N GLN A 3 5.46 -6.68 17.24
CA GLN A 3 5.60 -5.29 17.71
C GLN A 3 4.26 -4.54 17.73
N ARG A 4 3.39 -4.74 16.74
CA ARG A 4 2.04 -4.15 16.70
C ARG A 4 1.18 -4.66 17.84
N VAL A 5 1.21 -5.96 18.09
CA VAL A 5 0.45 -6.58 19.18
C VAL A 5 0.96 -6.07 20.52
N ALA A 6 2.28 -6.02 20.72
CA ALA A 6 2.90 -5.53 21.95
C ALA A 6 2.59 -4.05 22.24
N ALA A 7 2.48 -3.21 21.20
CA ALA A 7 2.07 -1.81 21.32
C ALA A 7 0.55 -1.64 21.60
N GLY A 8 -0.25 -2.71 21.46
CA GLY A 8 -1.70 -2.64 21.39
C GLY A 8 -2.17 -2.32 19.97
N VAL A 9 -3.00 -3.20 19.40
CA VAL A 9 -3.36 -3.19 17.97
C VAL A 9 -4.12 -1.93 17.51
N ASP A 10 -4.78 -1.25 18.44
CA ASP A 10 -5.55 -0.02 18.21
C ASP A 10 -4.87 1.22 18.81
N SER A 11 -3.68 1.08 19.38
CA SER A 11 -2.90 2.24 19.82
C SER A 11 -2.41 3.06 18.61
N PRO A 12 -2.05 4.35 18.78
CA PRO A 12 -1.48 5.14 17.70
C PRO A 12 -0.27 4.46 17.02
N VAL A 13 0.61 3.84 17.81
CA VAL A 13 1.76 3.08 17.30
C VAL A 13 1.30 1.83 16.55
N GLY A 14 0.36 1.06 17.11
CA GLY A 14 -0.16 -0.15 16.48
C GLY A 14 -0.86 0.12 15.14
N LEU A 15 -1.57 1.23 15.04
CA LEU A 15 -2.22 1.70 13.83
C LEU A 15 -1.19 2.13 12.77
N GLU A 16 -0.14 2.87 13.13
CA GLU A 16 0.93 3.20 12.19
C GLU A 16 1.67 1.96 11.67
N LEU A 17 2.00 1.01 12.55
CA LEU A 17 2.60 -0.26 12.15
C LEU A 17 1.70 -1.06 11.19
N SER A 18 0.37 -0.96 11.39
CA SER A 18 -0.62 -1.54 10.47
C SER A 18 -0.54 -0.87 9.10
N ARG A 19 -0.68 0.46 9.04
CA ARG A 19 -0.68 1.22 7.78
C ARG A 19 0.59 1.01 6.97
N ARG A 20 1.77 1.02 7.61
CA ARG A 20 3.04 0.73 6.93
C ARG A 20 3.06 -0.66 6.29
N SER A 21 2.50 -1.65 6.98
CA SER A 21 2.42 -3.03 6.47
C SER A 21 1.43 -3.14 5.30
N GLU A 22 0.23 -2.57 5.44
CA GLU A 22 -0.81 -2.60 4.41
C GLU A 22 -0.38 -1.83 3.14
N LEU A 23 0.19 -0.63 3.28
CA LEU A 23 0.66 0.16 2.15
C LEU A 23 1.89 -0.46 1.46
N GLN A 24 2.74 -1.17 2.20
CA GLN A 24 3.83 -1.94 1.60
C GLN A 24 3.29 -3.11 0.77
N ALA A 25 2.29 -3.83 1.29
CA ALA A 25 1.59 -4.88 0.54
C ALA A 25 0.91 -4.31 -0.72
N GLN A 26 0.30 -3.13 -0.61
CA GLN A 26 -0.30 -2.39 -1.72
C GLN A 26 0.73 -2.03 -2.80
N CYS A 27 1.92 -1.58 -2.40
CA CYS A 27 3.02 -1.33 -3.34
C CYS A 27 3.51 -2.62 -4.01
N PHE A 28 3.66 -3.71 -3.26
CA PHE A 28 4.07 -5.00 -3.81
C PHE A 28 3.05 -5.59 -4.79
N SER A 29 1.75 -5.44 -4.54
CA SER A 29 0.72 -5.88 -5.50
C SER A 29 0.77 -5.05 -6.79
N GLY A 30 1.06 -3.75 -6.67
CA GLY A 30 1.35 -2.88 -7.81
C GLY A 30 2.58 -3.36 -8.59
N MET A 31 3.69 -3.64 -7.91
CA MET A 31 4.90 -4.21 -8.53
C MET A 31 4.60 -5.49 -9.30
N PHE A 32 3.85 -6.42 -8.71
CA PHE A 32 3.52 -7.69 -9.34
C PHE A 32 2.76 -7.49 -10.66
N LEU A 33 1.74 -6.63 -10.69
CA LEU A 33 0.99 -6.36 -11.92
C LEU A 33 1.85 -5.58 -12.93
N GLY A 34 2.61 -4.59 -12.47
CA GLY A 34 3.55 -3.83 -13.29
C GLY A 34 4.60 -4.70 -13.97
N SER A 35 5.14 -5.71 -13.27
CA SER A 35 6.17 -6.61 -13.80
C SER A 35 5.66 -7.55 -14.90
N ARG A 36 4.34 -7.65 -15.08
CA ARG A 36 3.68 -8.53 -16.07
C ARG A 36 3.05 -7.76 -17.22
N ARG A 37 3.18 -6.41 -17.24
CA ARG A 37 2.67 -5.52 -18.28
C ARG A 37 3.15 -5.97 -19.66
N GLY A 38 2.21 -6.13 -20.60
CA GLY A 38 2.51 -6.53 -21.98
C GLY A 38 2.85 -8.01 -22.13
N GLY A 39 2.76 -8.80 -21.06
CA GLY A 39 2.87 -10.25 -21.07
C GLY A 39 1.54 -10.88 -20.66
N THR A 40 1.53 -11.56 -19.51
CA THR A 40 0.33 -12.23 -18.97
C THR A 40 -0.73 -11.26 -18.44
N ILE A 41 -0.41 -9.98 -18.30
CA ILE A 41 -1.35 -8.92 -17.94
C ILE A 41 -1.43 -7.93 -19.10
N THR A 42 -2.63 -7.79 -19.65
CA THR A 42 -2.97 -6.84 -20.71
C THR A 42 -2.98 -5.40 -20.17
N GLN A 43 -2.89 -4.42 -21.07
CA GLN A 43 -3.04 -3.02 -20.68
C GLN A 43 -4.43 -2.75 -20.07
N HIS A 44 -5.48 -3.37 -20.60
CA HIS A 44 -6.83 -3.22 -20.06
C HIS A 44 -6.95 -3.70 -18.61
N GLU A 45 -6.38 -4.87 -18.27
CA GLU A 45 -6.37 -5.39 -16.88
C GLU A 45 -5.56 -4.49 -15.95
N LEU A 46 -4.46 -3.90 -16.44
CA LEU A 46 -3.71 -2.89 -15.68
C LEU A 46 -4.51 -1.62 -15.43
N ASP A 47 -5.27 -1.15 -16.41
CA ASP A 47 -6.09 0.05 -16.26
C ASP A 47 -7.25 -0.20 -15.30
N LEU A 48 -7.87 -1.39 -15.34
CA LEU A 48 -8.86 -1.81 -14.34
C LEU A 48 -8.26 -1.80 -12.94
N ALA A 49 -7.10 -2.42 -12.77
CA ALA A 49 -6.40 -2.42 -11.49
C ALA A 49 -6.06 -0.98 -11.07
N TRP A 50 -5.48 -0.16 -11.94
CA TRP A 50 -5.09 1.22 -11.64
C TRP A 50 -6.23 2.08 -11.08
N ASN A 51 -7.44 1.87 -11.58
CA ASN A 51 -8.64 2.62 -11.17
C ASN A 51 -9.34 2.03 -9.93
N ASP A 52 -8.90 0.87 -9.46
CA ASP A 52 -9.47 0.13 -8.32
C ASP A 52 -8.60 0.21 -7.05
N GLN A 53 -7.71 1.22 -6.95
CA GLN A 53 -6.77 1.33 -5.83
C GLN A 53 -7.21 2.26 -4.70
N TYR A 54 -8.46 2.71 -4.71
CA TYR A 54 -9.05 3.47 -3.60
C TYR A 54 -9.46 2.50 -2.46
N ARG A 55 -8.47 1.80 -1.90
CA ARG A 55 -8.64 0.65 -0.99
C ARG A 55 -8.07 0.89 0.41
N GLY A 56 -7.85 2.16 0.76
CA GLY A 56 -7.41 2.57 2.09
C GLY A 56 -8.56 2.67 3.10
N ASP A 57 -8.43 3.59 4.05
CA ASP A 57 -9.32 3.76 5.19
C ASP A 57 -10.73 4.24 4.79
N GLY A 58 -10.95 4.76 3.57
CA GLY A 58 -12.29 5.22 3.19
C GLY A 58 -12.85 6.29 4.12
N GLN A 59 -14.11 6.12 4.53
CA GLN A 59 -14.78 6.87 5.61
C GLN A 59 -14.73 6.14 6.97
N ARG A 60 -13.89 5.10 7.10
CA ARG A 60 -13.81 4.31 8.33
C ARG A 60 -13.12 5.14 9.41
N SER A 61 -13.59 5.01 10.64
CA SER A 61 -13.02 5.71 11.79
C SER A 61 -11.64 5.18 12.18
N LYS A 62 -11.39 3.89 11.92
CA LYS A 62 -10.11 3.24 12.19
C LYS A 62 -9.11 3.55 11.08
N ARG A 63 -7.91 3.99 11.47
CA ARG A 63 -6.83 4.42 10.58
C ARG A 63 -5.73 3.37 10.50
N ASP A 64 -6.02 2.23 9.88
CA ASP A 64 -5.17 1.03 9.90
C ASP A 64 -4.70 0.53 8.52
N HIS A 65 -5.21 1.11 7.41
CA HIS A 65 -4.86 0.77 6.03
C HIS A 65 -4.19 1.93 5.26
N GLY A 66 -4.18 3.13 5.84
CA GLY A 66 -3.70 4.37 5.20
C GLY A 66 -4.82 5.02 4.41
N SER A 67 -4.70 6.31 4.08
CA SER A 67 -5.69 7.00 3.28
C SER A 67 -5.84 6.35 1.91
N ASN A 68 -6.96 6.55 1.26
CA ASN A 68 -7.17 5.97 -0.07
C ASN A 68 -6.20 6.57 -1.10
N GLU A 69 -5.83 7.83 -0.90
CA GLU A 69 -4.81 8.52 -1.69
C GLU A 69 -3.45 7.82 -1.54
N HIS A 70 -3.05 7.49 -0.31
CA HIS A 70 -1.80 6.74 -0.07
C HIS A 70 -1.88 5.31 -0.61
N SER A 71 -3.00 4.61 -0.43
CA SER A 71 -3.21 3.27 -1.01
C SER A 71 -3.03 3.30 -2.54
N ALA A 72 -3.68 4.24 -3.22
CA ALA A 72 -3.53 4.42 -4.66
C ALA A 72 -2.10 4.84 -5.06
N ALA A 73 -1.49 5.77 -4.33
CA ALA A 73 -0.14 6.26 -4.61
C ALA A 73 0.90 5.15 -4.51
N TRP A 74 0.88 4.36 -3.43
CA TRP A 74 1.81 3.25 -3.22
C TRP A 74 1.65 2.14 -4.26
N TRP A 75 0.41 1.79 -4.62
CA TRP A 75 0.19 0.82 -5.71
C TRP A 75 0.75 1.32 -7.05
N ARG A 76 0.47 2.58 -7.39
CA ARG A 76 0.96 3.20 -8.63
C ARG A 76 2.49 3.28 -8.65
N HIS A 77 3.10 3.63 -7.52
CA HIS A 77 4.55 3.67 -7.37
C HIS A 77 5.16 2.29 -7.66
N GLY A 78 4.63 1.24 -7.02
CA GLY A 78 5.05 -0.14 -7.26
C GLY A 78 4.90 -0.57 -8.71
N SER A 79 3.73 -0.31 -9.33
CA SER A 79 3.44 -0.75 -10.70
C SER A 79 4.26 -0.03 -11.78
N LEU A 80 4.79 1.16 -11.48
CA LEU A 80 5.66 1.91 -12.38
C LEU A 80 7.15 1.59 -12.17
N LYS A 81 7.59 1.40 -10.91
CA LYS A 81 9.02 1.25 -10.59
C LYS A 81 9.53 -0.19 -10.67
N ASN A 82 8.72 -1.17 -10.25
CA ASN A 82 9.07 -2.59 -10.20
C ASN A 82 10.44 -2.88 -9.53
N ARG A 83 10.68 -2.31 -8.34
CA ARG A 83 11.89 -2.55 -7.52
C ARG A 83 11.52 -2.67 -6.06
N LEU A 84 11.98 -3.72 -5.37
CA LEU A 84 11.56 -4.00 -3.98
C LEU A 84 11.84 -2.85 -3.00
N TRP A 85 12.97 -2.16 -3.15
CA TRP A 85 13.36 -1.08 -2.26
C TRP A 85 12.46 0.17 -2.41
N GLU A 86 11.83 0.35 -3.57
CA GLU A 86 10.88 1.44 -3.82
C GLU A 86 9.59 1.27 -3.00
N CYS A 87 9.32 0.07 -2.47
CA CYS A 87 8.16 -0.22 -1.62
C CYS A 87 8.50 -0.24 -0.12
N ASN A 88 9.65 0.28 0.30
CA ASN A 88 10.03 0.27 1.70
C ASN A 88 9.36 1.40 2.50
N THR A 89 8.10 1.18 2.89
CA THR A 89 7.31 2.11 3.70
C THR A 89 7.90 2.39 5.07
N TRP A 90 8.83 1.57 5.58
CA TRP A 90 9.46 1.76 6.88
C TRP A 90 10.51 2.88 6.89
N LEU A 91 11.00 3.28 5.71
CA LEU A 91 11.90 4.41 5.54
C LEU A 91 11.17 5.71 5.15
N SER A 92 9.87 5.62 4.91
CA SER A 92 9.03 6.78 4.58
C SER A 92 8.59 7.54 5.83
N ASP A 93 8.39 8.85 5.67
CA ASP A 93 7.79 9.68 6.71
C ASP A 93 6.37 9.20 7.05
N SER A 94 5.94 9.39 8.30
CA SER A 94 4.61 8.97 8.76
C SER A 94 3.47 9.63 7.97
N SER A 95 3.71 10.79 7.35
CA SER A 95 2.75 11.46 6.48
C SER A 95 2.48 10.71 5.18
N GLU A 96 3.46 9.98 4.66
CA GLU A 96 3.35 9.20 3.40
C GLU A 96 2.68 7.84 3.61
N VAL A 97 2.39 7.50 4.88
CA VAL A 97 1.78 6.22 5.29
C VAL A 97 0.55 6.44 6.18
N SER A 98 -0.06 7.62 6.10
CA SER A 98 -1.17 8.03 6.98
C SER A 98 -2.54 7.65 6.45
#